data_AF-A0A7S1RRZ7-F1
#
_entry.id   AF-A0A7S1RRZ7-F1
#
_cell.length_a   1.000
_cell.length_b   1.000
_cell.length_c   1.000
_cell.angle_alpha   90.00
_cell.angle_beta   90.00
_cell.angle_gamma   90.00
#
_symmetry.space_group_name_H-M   'P 1'
#
loop_
_entity.id
_entity.type
_entity.pdbx_description
1 polymer ?
#
loop_
_entity_poly.entity_id
_entity_poly.type
_entity_poly.pdbx_seq_one_letter_code
_entity_poly.pdbx_strand_id
1 'polypeptide(L)'
;HRSMLLSPQAWGSAGPVAAGAVLPFAGRPALATAQGAGCGFFGRRGGCGALGAKGRPALVGALLGGLTLAQLRRKCRGQRRMATAATPQKVGAAVALPSRLEAVLFDIDGTLADTDQVHFSVFVDALQREGFNGGEPIGPDFFKERISGRQNSQICHDLFPDWDDARAERFALDKEAAFRERSGKELAPLQGLQRLMDWCDAHGLKKAAVTNAPRLNAEHILDCIGRRQWFQELVIGDECERGKPDPCPYLVAMERLGVRPERCVAFEDSPSGARSAVAAGAHTVGILTSQEPSALLDAGCKAVIGTFEELQLCETLAGA
;
A
#
# COMPACT_ATOMS: atom_id res chain seq x y z
N HIS A 1 1.21 -67.12 16.39
CA HIS A 1 2.64 -67.21 16.06
C HIS A 1 3.07 -65.80 15.64
N ARG A 2 4.07 -65.12 16.26
CA ARG A 2 5.52 -65.43 16.37
C ARG A 2 6.14 -65.64 14.98
N SER A 3 7.18 -64.94 14.53
CA SER A 3 8.23 -64.12 15.20
C SER A 3 8.50 -62.81 14.40
N MET A 4 9.20 -61.74 14.82
CA MET A 4 10.60 -61.61 15.34
C MET A 4 11.65 -62.26 14.39
N LEU A 5 12.85 -61.75 14.09
CA LEU A 5 13.66 -60.52 14.34
C LEU A 5 14.69 -60.44 13.16
N LEU A 6 15.70 -59.55 12.98
CA LEU A 6 16.39 -58.49 13.75
C LEU A 6 17.07 -57.50 12.73
N SER A 7 17.87 -56.52 13.17
CA SER A 7 19.02 -55.94 12.42
C SER A 7 20.35 -56.47 13.01
N PRO A 8 21.54 -56.23 12.43
CA PRO A 8 22.33 -55.06 12.86
C PRO A 8 23.47 -54.53 11.91
N GLN A 9 23.89 -53.27 12.13
CA GLN A 9 25.29 -52.73 12.12
C GLN A 9 26.19 -52.80 10.83
N ALA A 10 27.26 -51.99 10.66
CA ALA A 10 27.60 -50.61 11.12
C ALA A 10 28.93 -50.12 10.46
N TRP A 11 29.40 -48.93 10.91
CA TRP A 11 30.72 -48.28 10.69
C TRP A 11 30.87 -47.50 9.36
N GLY A 12 31.67 -46.42 9.28
CA GLY A 12 32.60 -45.84 10.28
C GLY A 12 32.68 -44.30 10.24
N SER A 13 33.56 -43.71 11.06
CA SER A 13 33.52 -42.28 11.46
C SER A 13 34.88 -41.58 11.58
N ALA A 14 34.98 -40.34 11.07
CA ALA A 14 35.94 -39.27 11.43
C ALA A 14 35.45 -37.95 10.80
N GLY A 15 35.78 -36.73 11.25
CA GLY A 15 36.62 -36.27 12.37
C GLY A 15 37.13 -34.83 12.08
N PRO A 16 36.85 -33.80 12.90
CA PRO A 16 37.12 -32.39 12.54
C PRO A 16 38.53 -31.89 12.94
N VAL A 17 38.98 -30.79 12.32
CA VAL A 17 40.28 -30.12 12.60
C VAL A 17 40.10 -28.58 12.73
N ALA A 18 41.02 -27.93 13.43
CA ALA A 18 40.81 -26.72 14.23
C ALA A 18 41.01 -25.34 13.56
N ALA A 19 40.58 -24.33 14.34
CA ALA A 19 40.71 -22.88 14.21
C ALA A 19 42.08 -22.27 13.81
N GLY A 20 42.02 -21.01 13.37
CA GLY A 20 43.16 -20.10 13.14
C GLY A 20 42.81 -18.64 13.51
N ALA A 21 43.80 -17.83 13.90
CA ALA A 21 43.61 -16.63 14.74
C ALA A 21 43.76 -15.25 14.06
N VAL A 22 42.87 -14.33 14.47
CA VAL A 22 43.06 -12.90 14.86
C VAL A 22 44.27 -12.10 14.35
N LEU A 23 44.04 -10.97 13.65
CA LEU A 23 44.34 -9.57 14.08
C LEU A 23 44.12 -8.53 12.93
N PRO A 24 43.87 -7.22 13.23
CA PRO A 24 43.56 -6.18 12.24
C PRO A 24 44.76 -5.28 11.87
N PHE A 25 44.57 -4.36 10.92
CA PHE A 25 45.48 -3.23 10.66
C PHE A 25 44.71 -1.91 10.44
N ALA A 26 45.30 -0.78 10.84
CA ALA A 26 44.67 0.55 10.81
C ALA A 26 45.31 1.50 9.78
N GLY A 27 44.57 2.52 9.31
CA GLY A 27 45.06 3.46 8.29
C GLY A 27 44.20 4.71 8.04
N ARG A 28 44.43 5.77 8.82
CA ARG A 28 44.13 7.22 8.59
C ARG A 28 45.34 8.01 9.16
N PRO A 29 45.62 9.31 8.90
CA PRO A 29 44.80 10.44 8.38
C PRO A 29 44.73 10.44 6.82
N ALA A 30 44.37 11.50 6.06
CA ALA A 30 44.09 12.94 6.31
C ALA A 30 42.92 13.43 5.41
N LEU A 31 42.32 14.63 5.49
CA LEU A 31 42.68 15.98 6.01
C LEU A 31 43.58 16.84 5.10
N ALA A 32 42.94 17.57 4.17
CA ALA A 32 43.53 18.68 3.42
C ALA A 32 42.52 19.84 3.34
N THR A 33 42.94 21.05 3.69
CA THR A 33 42.11 22.26 3.73
C THR A 33 42.28 23.10 2.47
N ALA A 34 41.19 23.74 2.00
CA ALA A 34 41.26 24.76 0.96
C ALA A 34 40.25 25.88 1.27
N GLN A 35 40.71 26.94 1.94
CA GLN A 35 40.01 28.22 1.98
C GLN A 35 40.36 29.02 0.72
N GLY A 36 39.37 29.63 0.07
CA GLY A 36 39.58 30.49 -1.10
C GLY A 36 38.52 31.60 -1.16
N ALA A 37 38.87 32.79 -0.65
CA ALA A 37 38.04 34.00 -0.77
C ALA A 37 38.32 34.72 -2.10
N GLY A 38 37.30 35.32 -2.75
CA GLY A 38 37.43 35.67 -4.17
C GLY A 38 36.55 36.77 -4.81
N CYS A 39 35.83 37.61 -4.05
CA CYS A 39 35.19 38.86 -4.57
C CYS A 39 34.09 38.70 -5.66
N GLY A 40 33.52 39.82 -6.16
CA GLY A 40 32.79 39.84 -7.45
C GLY A 40 31.35 40.40 -7.53
N PHE A 41 30.87 41.28 -6.64
CA PHE A 41 29.51 41.85 -6.78
C PHE A 41 29.48 43.15 -7.63
N PHE A 42 29.07 43.06 -8.90
CA PHE A 42 28.42 44.16 -9.64
C PHE A 42 27.81 43.62 -10.96
N GLY A 43 26.55 43.93 -11.25
CA GLY A 43 25.85 43.44 -12.46
C GLY A 43 25.43 44.55 -13.44
N ARG A 44 24.96 44.16 -14.64
CA ARG A 44 24.16 45.04 -15.52
C ARG A 44 23.27 44.27 -16.50
N ARG A 45 22.29 45.00 -17.04
CA ARG A 45 21.12 44.55 -17.83
C ARG A 45 21.47 44.10 -19.26
N GLY A 46 20.65 43.20 -19.81
CA GLY A 46 20.60 42.86 -21.24
C GLY A 46 20.44 41.34 -21.45
N GLY A 47 19.59 40.83 -22.34
CA GLY A 47 18.62 41.50 -23.23
C GLY A 47 17.57 40.50 -23.74
N CYS A 48 16.65 40.95 -24.60
CA CYS A 48 15.59 40.09 -25.15
C CYS A 48 16.13 39.13 -26.22
N GLY A 49 15.64 37.89 -26.26
CA GLY A 49 16.02 36.88 -27.26
C GLY A 49 14.94 35.83 -27.48
N ALA A 50 14.12 36.01 -28.52
CA ALA A 50 13.00 35.13 -28.85
C ALA A 50 13.22 34.39 -30.18
N LEU A 51 13.55 33.10 -30.10
CA LEU A 51 13.60 32.08 -31.16
C LEU A 51 13.31 30.71 -30.50
N GLY A 52 12.71 29.70 -31.13
CA GLY A 52 12.16 29.59 -32.50
C GLY A 52 11.93 28.10 -32.85
N ALA A 53 10.92 27.80 -33.70
CA ALA A 53 10.45 26.44 -34.07
C ALA A 53 9.86 25.59 -32.91
N LYS A 54 8.69 24.93 -33.01
CA LYS A 54 8.02 24.10 -34.04
C LYS A 54 8.56 22.66 -34.15
N GLY A 55 7.83 21.72 -33.54
CA GLY A 55 7.92 20.28 -33.81
C GLY A 55 6.63 19.56 -33.35
N ARG A 56 5.99 18.80 -34.24
CA ARG A 56 4.89 17.86 -33.94
C ARG A 56 5.03 16.60 -34.79
N PRO A 57 4.95 15.41 -34.19
CA PRO A 57 4.21 14.27 -34.73
C PRO A 57 2.75 14.37 -34.22
N ALA A 58 1.70 14.33 -35.03
CA ALA A 58 1.26 13.21 -35.88
C ALA A 58 0.66 12.07 -35.04
N LEU A 59 -0.67 12.07 -34.88
CA LEU A 59 -1.42 10.92 -34.37
C LEU A 59 -1.50 9.83 -35.45
N VAL A 60 -1.35 8.58 -35.04
CA VAL A 60 -1.98 7.43 -35.70
C VAL A 60 -2.86 6.77 -34.65
N GLY A 61 -4.13 6.53 -34.96
CA GLY A 61 -5.12 6.09 -33.98
C GLY A 61 -5.46 4.60 -34.07
N ALA A 62 -5.74 3.99 -32.92
CA ALA A 62 -6.49 2.75 -32.80
C ALA A 62 -7.67 3.00 -31.84
N LEU A 63 -8.90 2.75 -32.31
CA LEU A 63 -10.13 3.03 -31.57
C LEU A 63 -10.72 1.75 -30.97
N LEU A 64 -10.55 1.55 -29.66
CA LEU A 64 -11.33 0.58 -28.88
C LEU A 64 -11.65 1.15 -27.49
N GLY A 65 -12.92 1.52 -27.29
CA GLY A 65 -13.64 1.54 -26.00
C GLY A 65 -13.24 2.51 -24.89
N GLY A 66 -11.97 2.88 -24.74
CA GLY A 66 -11.46 3.59 -23.55
C GLY A 66 -11.89 5.06 -23.47
N LEU A 67 -12.41 5.47 -22.32
CA LEU A 67 -12.45 6.88 -21.93
C LEU A 67 -11.00 7.38 -21.72
N THR A 68 -10.70 8.57 -22.24
CA THR A 68 -9.36 9.16 -22.06
C THR A 68 -9.16 9.64 -20.62
N LEU A 69 -7.92 9.68 -20.16
CA LEU A 69 -7.54 10.23 -18.85
C LEU A 69 -8.04 11.68 -18.64
N ALA A 70 -8.27 12.43 -19.72
CA ALA A 70 -8.83 13.78 -19.71
C ALA A 70 -10.36 13.85 -19.49
N GLN A 71 -11.07 12.71 -19.52
CA GLN A 71 -12.49 12.58 -19.19
C GLN A 71 -12.69 12.18 -17.72
N LEU A 72 -11.83 11.29 -17.17
CA LEU A 72 -11.75 11.00 -15.72
C LEU A 72 -11.62 12.28 -14.88
N ARG A 73 -10.69 13.17 -15.27
CA ARG A 73 -10.45 14.50 -14.66
C ARG A 73 -11.69 15.41 -14.52
N ARG A 74 -12.81 15.08 -15.20
CA ARG A 74 -14.08 15.82 -15.08
C ARG A 74 -15.05 15.19 -14.08
N LYS A 75 -15.03 13.87 -13.89
CA LYS A 75 -15.91 13.18 -12.93
C LYS A 75 -15.56 13.50 -11.48
N CYS A 76 -14.26 13.49 -11.12
CA CYS A 76 -13.80 13.70 -9.74
C CYS A 76 -14.16 15.08 -9.15
N ARG A 77 -14.55 16.07 -9.97
CA ARG A 77 -15.01 17.40 -9.51
C ARG A 77 -16.52 17.50 -9.27
N GLY A 78 -17.30 16.45 -9.56
CA GLY A 78 -18.74 16.56 -9.76
C GLY A 78 -19.67 16.05 -8.65
N GLN A 79 -19.16 15.39 -7.61
CA GLN A 79 -20.00 14.64 -6.66
C GLN A 79 -19.78 15.00 -5.18
N ARG A 80 -20.49 16.02 -4.72
CA ARG A 80 -20.86 16.18 -3.31
C ARG A 80 -22.38 16.11 -3.17
N ARG A 81 -22.89 14.94 -2.75
CA ARG A 81 -24.24 14.78 -2.19
C ARG A 81 -24.09 14.33 -0.74
N MET A 82 -24.82 14.94 0.18
CA MET A 82 -24.81 14.50 1.58
C MET A 82 -25.55 13.16 1.69
N ALA A 83 -24.84 12.13 2.13
CA ALA A 83 -25.47 10.89 2.60
C ALA A 83 -26.01 11.13 4.01
N THR A 84 -27.27 10.78 4.26
CA THR A 84 -27.86 10.81 5.60
C THR A 84 -27.17 9.79 6.51
N ALA A 85 -26.78 10.21 7.71
CA ALA A 85 -26.11 9.34 8.67
C ALA A 85 -27.00 8.14 9.05
N ALA A 86 -26.45 6.93 8.94
CA ALA A 86 -27.02 5.71 9.49
C ALA A 86 -26.24 5.33 10.76
N THR A 87 -26.94 4.89 11.80
CA THR A 87 -26.36 4.52 13.10
C THR A 87 -25.34 3.40 12.93
N PRO A 88 -24.13 3.49 13.51
CA PRO A 88 -23.11 2.45 13.37
C PRO A 88 -23.57 1.14 14.01
N GLN A 89 -23.45 0.04 13.26
CA GLN A 89 -23.83 -1.30 13.71
C GLN A 89 -22.62 -1.98 14.37
N LYS A 90 -22.84 -2.74 15.45
CA LYS A 90 -21.77 -3.27 16.30
C LYS A 90 -20.92 -4.33 15.59
N VAL A 91 -19.67 -4.46 16.06
CA VAL A 91 -18.78 -5.62 15.82
C VAL A 91 -19.55 -6.93 15.97
N GLY A 92 -19.38 -7.86 15.03
CA GLY A 92 -20.09 -9.15 15.00
C GLY A 92 -21.52 -9.10 14.43
N ALA A 93 -22.01 -7.96 13.96
CA ALA A 93 -23.26 -7.89 13.18
C ALA A 93 -23.05 -8.41 11.75
N ALA A 94 -24.08 -9.07 11.19
CA ALA A 94 -24.08 -9.50 9.80
C ALA A 94 -23.91 -8.29 8.86
N VAL A 95 -22.82 -8.28 8.07
CA VAL A 95 -22.49 -7.18 7.16
C VAL A 95 -23.49 -7.17 5.99
N ALA A 96 -24.41 -6.21 6.01
CA ALA A 96 -25.47 -6.07 5.01
C ALA A 96 -24.91 -5.53 3.67
N LEU A 97 -24.37 -6.43 2.85
CA LEU A 97 -23.84 -6.12 1.51
C LEU A 97 -24.92 -5.52 0.58
N PRO A 98 -24.54 -4.73 -0.45
CA PRO A 98 -25.47 -4.23 -1.46
C PRO A 98 -26.23 -5.36 -2.17
N SER A 99 -27.56 -5.22 -2.32
CA SER A 99 -28.47 -6.24 -2.88
C SER A 99 -28.26 -6.59 -4.36
N ARG A 100 -27.33 -5.92 -5.04
CA ARG A 100 -26.79 -6.27 -6.37
C ARG A 100 -25.31 -5.88 -6.40
N LEU A 101 -24.47 -6.68 -5.75
CA LEU A 101 -23.01 -6.56 -5.81
C LEU A 101 -22.49 -6.95 -7.20
N GLU A 102 -21.55 -6.19 -7.75
CA GLU A 102 -20.86 -6.46 -9.03
C GLU A 102 -19.34 -6.58 -8.86
N ALA A 103 -18.78 -5.92 -7.84
CA ALA A 103 -17.35 -5.93 -7.57
C ALA A 103 -17.02 -5.86 -6.07
N VAL A 104 -15.87 -6.42 -5.73
CA VAL A 104 -15.21 -6.26 -4.44
C VAL A 104 -13.84 -5.60 -4.65
N LEU A 105 -13.59 -4.54 -3.90
CA LEU A 105 -12.41 -3.69 -3.99
C LEU A 105 -11.63 -3.81 -2.69
N PHE A 106 -10.31 -3.91 -2.75
CA PHE A 106 -9.47 -4.16 -1.58
C PHE A 106 -8.31 -3.14 -1.54
N ASP A 107 -7.94 -2.61 -0.37
CA ASP A 107 -6.53 -2.23 -0.15
C ASP A 107 -5.65 -3.50 -0.11
N ILE A 108 -4.33 -3.35 0.01
CA ILE A 108 -3.33 -4.42 0.02
C ILE A 108 -2.66 -4.51 1.38
N ASP A 109 -2.07 -3.40 1.83
CA ASP A 109 -1.31 -3.28 3.08
C ASP A 109 -2.31 -3.31 4.26
N GLY A 110 -2.03 -4.09 5.31
CA GLY A 110 -2.97 -4.34 6.42
C GLY A 110 -4.26 -5.11 6.05
N THR A 111 -4.71 -5.03 4.80
CA THR A 111 -6.01 -5.53 4.33
C THR A 111 -5.94 -6.92 3.70
N LEU A 112 -4.97 -7.22 2.83
CA LEU A 112 -4.80 -8.58 2.25
C LEU A 112 -3.83 -9.44 3.07
N ALA A 113 -2.92 -8.80 3.81
CA ALA A 113 -1.97 -9.40 4.75
C ALA A 113 -1.68 -8.39 5.86
N ASP A 114 -1.35 -8.84 7.08
CA ASP A 114 -0.77 -7.95 8.09
C ASP A 114 0.67 -7.61 7.67
N THR A 115 0.85 -6.36 7.24
CA THR A 115 2.14 -5.78 6.82
C THR A 115 2.70 -4.80 7.86
N ASP A 116 1.93 -4.45 8.90
CA ASP A 116 2.23 -3.27 9.72
C ASP A 116 3.40 -3.51 10.68
N GLN A 117 3.62 -4.76 11.13
CA GLN A 117 4.83 -5.12 11.88
C GLN A 117 6.11 -4.97 11.03
N VAL A 118 6.03 -5.34 9.74
CA VAL A 118 7.15 -5.20 8.80
C VAL A 118 7.41 -3.72 8.51
N HIS A 119 6.38 -2.96 8.15
CA HIS A 119 6.48 -1.51 7.93
C HIS A 119 7.00 -0.77 9.17
N PHE A 120 6.46 -1.06 10.36
CA PHE A 120 6.92 -0.45 11.62
C PHE A 120 8.41 -0.68 11.85
N SER A 121 8.88 -1.94 11.79
CA SER A 121 10.30 -2.25 11.99
C SER A 121 11.22 -1.59 10.94
N VAL A 122 10.74 -1.43 9.71
CA VAL A 122 11.48 -0.78 8.62
C VAL A 122 11.50 0.75 8.79
N PHE A 123 10.40 1.36 9.25
CA PHE A 123 10.35 2.79 9.56
C PHE A 123 11.18 3.16 10.79
N VAL A 124 11.20 2.32 11.84
CA VAL A 124 12.11 2.49 12.99
C VAL A 124 13.56 2.56 12.50
N ASP A 125 14.01 1.54 11.77
CA ASP A 125 15.37 1.48 11.21
C ASP A 125 15.69 2.69 10.30
N ALA A 126 14.77 3.07 9.43
CA ALA A 126 14.99 4.16 8.46
C ALA A 126 15.06 5.53 9.15
N LEU A 127 14.15 5.81 10.08
CA LEU A 127 14.12 7.08 10.81
C LEU A 127 15.32 7.24 11.75
N GLN A 128 15.78 6.17 12.40
CA GLN A 128 16.99 6.21 13.23
C GLN A 128 18.26 6.48 12.40
N ARG A 129 18.39 5.90 11.19
CA ARG A 129 19.54 6.19 10.29
C ARG A 129 19.63 7.66 9.88
N GLU A 130 18.49 8.32 9.71
CA GLU A 130 18.41 9.75 9.38
C GLU A 130 18.52 10.67 10.61
N GLY A 131 18.66 10.11 11.82
CA GLY A 131 18.78 10.87 13.07
C GLY A 131 17.47 11.50 13.56
N PHE A 132 16.31 11.05 13.06
CA PHE A 132 15.01 11.50 13.53
C PHE A 132 14.86 11.27 15.03
N ASN A 133 14.14 12.16 15.73
CA ASN A 133 13.97 12.09 17.19
C ASN A 133 15.30 11.99 17.98
N GLY A 134 16.40 12.54 17.44
CA GLY A 134 17.74 12.44 18.03
C GLY A 134 18.41 11.08 17.87
N GLY A 135 17.83 10.16 17.10
CA GLY A 135 18.26 8.77 16.95
C GLY A 135 17.48 7.78 17.82
N GLU A 136 16.57 8.24 18.69
CA GLU A 136 15.71 7.38 19.50
C GLU A 136 14.57 6.77 18.66
N PRO A 137 14.25 5.46 18.81
CA PRO A 137 13.26 4.77 17.99
C PRO A 137 11.84 5.31 18.21
N ILE A 138 11.02 5.27 17.15
CA ILE A 138 9.60 5.61 17.26
C ILE A 138 8.80 4.48 17.94
N GLY A 139 7.78 4.84 18.71
CA GLY A 139 6.84 3.88 19.31
C GLY A 139 5.72 3.44 18.33
N PRO A 140 5.03 2.32 18.62
CA PRO A 140 3.93 1.83 17.79
C PRO A 140 2.80 2.85 17.60
N ASP A 141 2.44 3.60 18.65
CA ASP A 141 1.38 4.62 18.59
C ASP A 141 1.74 5.74 17.60
N PHE A 142 2.99 6.21 17.61
CA PHE A 142 3.48 7.19 16.65
C PHE A 142 3.39 6.69 15.20
N PHE A 143 3.74 5.42 14.97
CA PHE A 143 3.58 4.80 13.66
C PHE A 143 2.10 4.73 13.23
N LYS A 144 1.22 4.27 14.13
CA LYS A 144 -0.23 4.14 13.90
C LYS A 144 -0.93 5.47 13.64
N GLU A 145 -0.51 6.55 14.30
CA GLU A 145 -1.06 7.90 14.13
C GLU A 145 -0.45 8.68 12.94
N ARG A 146 0.86 8.54 12.69
CA ARG A 146 1.61 9.45 11.79
C ARG A 146 2.06 8.81 10.49
N ILE A 147 2.07 7.48 10.37
CA ILE A 147 2.69 6.73 9.26
C ILE A 147 1.72 5.74 8.59
N SER A 148 1.06 4.87 9.35
CA SER A 148 0.18 3.79 8.82
C SER A 148 -0.92 4.35 7.89
N GLY A 149 -1.13 3.70 6.74
CA GLY A 149 -2.11 4.10 5.71
C GLY A 149 -1.81 5.41 4.94
N ARG A 150 -0.63 6.03 5.11
CA ARG A 150 -0.27 7.31 4.44
C ARG A 150 0.74 7.11 3.30
N GLN A 151 0.76 8.06 2.36
CA GLN A 151 1.77 8.11 1.29
C GLN A 151 3.14 8.52 1.84
N ASN A 152 4.22 7.93 1.32
CA ASN A 152 5.60 8.28 1.69
C ASN A 152 5.89 9.79 1.54
N SER A 153 5.35 10.43 0.50
CA SER A 153 5.49 11.87 0.24
C SER A 153 4.91 12.72 1.38
N GLN A 154 3.72 12.37 1.87
CA GLN A 154 3.08 13.03 3.02
C GLN A 154 3.86 12.78 4.32
N ILE A 155 4.36 11.55 4.51
CA ILE A 155 5.15 11.19 5.69
C ILE A 155 6.47 11.97 5.71
N CYS A 156 7.18 12.05 4.58
CA CYS A 156 8.43 12.82 4.50
C CYS A 156 8.19 14.32 4.74
N HIS A 157 7.13 14.89 4.17
CA HIS A 157 6.78 16.30 4.37
C HIS A 157 6.43 16.62 5.85
N ASP A 158 5.68 15.74 6.51
CA ASP A 158 5.30 15.87 7.93
C ASP A 158 6.49 15.72 8.90
N LEU A 159 7.43 14.83 8.61
CA LEU A 159 8.53 14.46 9.51
C LEU A 159 9.81 15.24 9.24
N PHE A 160 10.02 15.70 8.01
CA PHE A 160 11.24 16.35 7.54
C PHE A 160 10.93 17.54 6.59
N PRO A 161 10.25 18.60 7.07
CA PRO A 161 9.83 19.73 6.23
C PRO A 161 10.98 20.52 5.60
N ASP A 162 12.21 20.38 6.12
CA ASP A 162 13.44 21.03 5.61
C ASP A 162 14.20 20.19 4.55
N TRP A 163 13.67 19.04 4.13
CA TRP A 163 14.30 18.20 3.09
C TRP A 163 13.95 18.68 1.68
N ASP A 164 14.89 18.50 0.74
CA ASP A 164 14.60 18.57 -0.68
C ASP A 164 13.92 17.29 -1.21
N ASP A 165 13.23 17.42 -2.34
CA ASP A 165 12.50 16.32 -2.98
C ASP A 165 13.41 15.10 -3.25
N ALA A 166 14.68 15.31 -3.59
CA ALA A 166 15.63 14.25 -3.93
C ALA A 166 16.13 13.46 -2.70
N ARG A 167 16.15 14.07 -1.50
CA ARG A 167 16.36 13.36 -0.23
C ARG A 167 15.11 12.60 0.19
N ALA A 168 13.93 13.21 0.07
CA ALA A 168 12.65 12.56 0.38
C ALA A 168 12.39 11.34 -0.52
N GLU A 169 12.64 11.46 -1.83
CA GLU A 169 12.54 10.36 -2.80
C GLU A 169 13.52 9.24 -2.46
N ARG A 170 14.79 9.54 -2.18
CA ARG A 170 15.78 8.52 -1.79
C ARG A 170 15.39 7.79 -0.51
N PHE A 171 15.01 8.52 0.54
CA PHE A 171 14.53 7.92 1.79
C PHE A 171 13.34 6.98 1.53
N ALA A 172 12.37 7.39 0.72
CA ALA A 172 11.26 6.54 0.34
C ALA A 172 11.73 5.27 -0.41
N LEU A 173 12.58 5.41 -1.43
CA LEU A 173 13.10 4.29 -2.22
C LEU A 173 13.89 3.28 -1.36
N ASP A 174 14.77 3.76 -0.48
CA ASP A 174 15.57 2.93 0.43
C ASP A 174 14.68 2.22 1.46
N LYS A 175 13.66 2.93 2.00
CA LYS A 175 12.64 2.36 2.89
C LYS A 175 11.85 1.24 2.20
N GLU A 176 11.40 1.45 0.96
CA GLU A 176 10.67 0.42 0.23
C GLU A 176 11.55 -0.77 -0.19
N ALA A 177 12.85 -0.56 -0.45
CA ALA A 177 13.78 -1.65 -0.66
C ALA A 177 13.91 -2.55 0.59
N ALA A 178 14.08 -1.94 1.76
CA ALA A 178 14.13 -2.65 3.04
C ALA A 178 12.81 -3.37 3.39
N PHE A 179 11.65 -2.80 3.04
CA PHE A 179 10.36 -3.48 3.18
C PHE A 179 10.28 -4.75 2.33
N ARG A 180 10.65 -4.69 1.04
CA ARG A 180 10.62 -5.86 0.15
C ARG A 180 11.61 -6.94 0.57
N GLU A 181 12.79 -6.56 1.05
CA GLU A 181 13.78 -7.51 1.61
C GLU A 181 13.24 -8.24 2.85
N ARG A 182 12.59 -7.53 3.77
CA ARG A 182 12.14 -8.09 5.07
C ARG A 182 10.86 -8.92 4.97
N SER A 183 9.87 -8.47 4.18
CA SER A 183 8.55 -9.10 4.08
C SER A 183 8.53 -10.49 3.44
N GLY A 184 9.50 -10.81 2.57
CA GLY A 184 9.48 -11.95 1.64
C GLY A 184 9.49 -13.37 2.24
N LYS A 185 9.32 -13.53 3.55
CA LYS A 185 9.21 -14.83 4.24
C LYS A 185 8.03 -14.95 5.21
N GLU A 186 7.35 -13.84 5.51
CA GLU A 186 6.44 -13.75 6.67
C GLU A 186 5.02 -13.32 6.29
N LEU A 187 4.81 -12.70 5.12
CA LEU A 187 3.47 -12.31 4.67
C LEU A 187 2.63 -13.53 4.25
N ALA A 188 1.49 -13.71 4.92
CA ALA A 188 0.45 -14.66 4.59
C ALA A 188 -0.88 -13.93 4.28
N PRO A 189 -1.78 -14.52 3.45
CA PRO A 189 -3.13 -14.00 3.28
C PRO A 189 -3.86 -13.89 4.63
N LEU A 190 -4.56 -12.78 4.86
CA LEU A 190 -5.34 -12.58 6.08
C LEU A 190 -6.42 -13.68 6.22
N GLN A 191 -6.71 -14.09 7.46
CA GLN A 191 -7.60 -15.22 7.76
C GLN A 191 -8.99 -15.02 7.12
N GLY A 192 -9.52 -16.09 6.52
CA GLY A 192 -10.76 -16.10 5.74
C GLY A 192 -10.68 -15.54 4.31
N LEU A 193 -9.59 -14.87 3.89
CA LEU A 193 -9.52 -14.17 2.59
C LEU A 193 -9.75 -15.12 1.41
N GLN A 194 -9.10 -16.29 1.38
CA GLN A 194 -9.31 -17.33 0.37
C GLN A 194 -10.80 -17.64 0.16
N ARG A 195 -11.55 -17.87 1.25
CA ARG A 195 -13.00 -18.16 1.23
C ARG A 195 -13.83 -17.04 0.60
N LEU A 196 -13.47 -15.78 0.85
CA LEU A 196 -14.10 -14.63 0.22
C LEU A 196 -13.81 -14.59 -1.29
N MET A 197 -12.57 -14.89 -1.72
CA MET A 197 -12.20 -14.85 -3.14
C MET A 197 -12.88 -15.97 -3.92
N ASP A 198 -12.93 -17.18 -3.37
CA ASP A 198 -13.64 -18.33 -3.97
C ASP A 198 -15.15 -18.04 -4.09
N TRP A 199 -15.76 -17.43 -3.06
CA TRP A 199 -17.15 -16.96 -3.11
C TRP A 199 -17.35 -15.87 -4.17
N CYS A 200 -16.41 -14.93 -4.32
CA CYS A 200 -16.46 -13.92 -5.37
C CYS A 200 -16.38 -14.53 -6.78
N ASP A 201 -15.54 -15.55 -7.00
CA ASP A 201 -15.46 -16.25 -8.29
C ASP A 201 -16.73 -17.06 -8.58
N ALA A 202 -17.28 -17.76 -7.58
CA ALA A 202 -18.54 -18.50 -7.71
C ALA A 202 -19.75 -17.61 -8.08
N HIS A 203 -19.73 -16.33 -7.69
CA HIS A 203 -20.77 -15.35 -8.02
C HIS A 203 -20.41 -14.42 -9.19
N GLY A 204 -19.28 -14.65 -9.89
CA GLY A 204 -18.84 -13.84 -11.03
C GLY A 204 -18.45 -12.40 -10.69
N LEU A 205 -18.14 -12.12 -9.41
CA LEU A 205 -17.81 -10.79 -8.93
C LEU A 205 -16.41 -10.35 -9.37
N LYS A 206 -16.34 -9.13 -9.90
CA LYS A 206 -15.09 -8.48 -10.31
C LYS A 206 -14.26 -8.08 -9.08
N LYS A 207 -12.94 -8.06 -9.23
CA LYS A 207 -11.99 -7.86 -8.14
C LYS A 207 -10.88 -6.89 -8.56
N ALA A 208 -10.68 -5.85 -7.74
CA ALA A 208 -9.57 -4.90 -7.90
C ALA A 208 -8.83 -4.69 -6.59
N ALA A 209 -7.50 -4.60 -6.68
CA ALA A 209 -6.64 -4.10 -5.61
C ALA A 209 -6.37 -2.61 -5.85
N VAL A 210 -6.46 -1.80 -4.79
CA VAL A 210 -6.43 -0.33 -4.83
C VAL A 210 -5.63 0.14 -3.62
N THR A 211 -4.36 0.53 -3.78
CA THR A 211 -3.47 0.89 -2.66
C THR A 211 -2.83 2.27 -2.82
N ASN A 212 -2.35 2.86 -1.72
CA ASN A 212 -1.43 3.99 -1.72
C ASN A 212 0.05 3.59 -1.84
N ALA A 213 0.39 2.30 -1.68
CA ALA A 213 1.76 1.82 -1.78
C ALA A 213 2.30 1.90 -3.23
N PRO A 214 3.60 2.17 -3.44
CA PRO A 214 4.22 2.17 -4.76
C PRO A 214 4.06 0.81 -5.47
N ARG A 215 3.95 0.83 -6.81
CA ARG A 215 3.70 -0.36 -7.65
C ARG A 215 4.56 -1.58 -7.28
N LEU A 216 5.87 -1.38 -7.09
CA LEU A 216 6.79 -2.47 -6.76
C LEU A 216 6.51 -3.13 -5.40
N ASN A 217 5.94 -2.41 -4.43
CA ASN A 217 5.49 -3.01 -3.17
C ASN A 217 4.15 -3.71 -3.33
N ALA A 218 3.20 -3.09 -4.03
CA ALA A 218 1.89 -3.67 -4.30
C ALA A 218 2.01 -5.03 -5.03
N GLU A 219 2.87 -5.10 -6.05
CA GLU A 219 3.15 -6.32 -6.80
C GLU A 219 3.93 -7.33 -5.94
N HIS A 220 4.96 -6.89 -5.19
CA HIS A 220 5.72 -7.75 -4.27
C HIS A 220 4.85 -8.40 -3.17
N ILE A 221 3.94 -7.65 -2.54
CA ILE A 221 3.02 -8.18 -1.53
C ILE A 221 2.10 -9.24 -2.17
N LEU A 222 1.49 -8.90 -3.31
CA LEU A 222 0.60 -9.80 -4.05
C LEU A 222 1.32 -11.09 -4.51
N ASP A 223 2.60 -11.02 -4.85
CA ASP A 223 3.42 -12.18 -5.21
C ASP A 223 3.84 -13.00 -3.96
N CYS A 224 4.18 -12.35 -2.84
CA CYS A 224 4.48 -13.05 -1.57
C CYS A 224 3.30 -13.89 -1.08
N ILE A 225 2.07 -13.36 -1.12
CA ILE A 225 0.89 -14.15 -0.76
C ILE A 225 0.44 -15.13 -1.87
N GLY A 226 1.03 -15.03 -3.08
CA GLY A 226 0.79 -15.88 -4.23
C GLY A 226 -0.51 -15.59 -4.99
N ARG A 227 -0.99 -14.33 -4.98
CA ARG A 227 -2.38 -13.94 -5.29
C ARG A 227 -2.57 -12.87 -6.37
N ARG A 228 -1.53 -12.41 -7.07
CA ARG A 228 -1.68 -11.39 -8.12
C ARG A 228 -2.80 -11.72 -9.13
N GLN A 229 -3.00 -12.99 -9.46
CA GLN A 229 -4.03 -13.51 -10.37
C GLN A 229 -5.50 -13.31 -9.91
N TRP A 230 -5.76 -13.04 -8.63
CA TRP A 230 -7.13 -12.81 -8.13
C TRP A 230 -7.77 -11.51 -8.64
N PHE A 231 -6.96 -10.53 -9.03
CA PHE A 231 -7.40 -9.16 -9.31
C PHE A 231 -7.31 -8.85 -10.80
N GLN A 232 -8.43 -8.51 -11.43
CA GLN A 232 -8.42 -8.02 -12.82
C GLN A 232 -7.71 -6.67 -12.92
N GLU A 233 -7.85 -5.83 -11.88
CA GLU A 233 -7.27 -4.49 -11.82
C GLU A 233 -6.35 -4.31 -10.61
N LEU A 234 -5.25 -3.59 -10.83
CA LEU A 234 -4.37 -3.07 -9.80
C LEU A 234 -4.22 -1.56 -10.00
N VAL A 235 -4.75 -0.78 -9.06
CA VAL A 235 -4.73 0.68 -9.06
C VAL A 235 -3.80 1.18 -7.96
N ILE A 236 -2.84 2.00 -8.37
CA ILE A 236 -1.84 2.63 -7.49
C ILE A 236 -2.23 4.10 -7.30
N GLY A 237 -2.28 4.56 -6.05
CA GLY A 237 -2.71 5.91 -5.69
C GLY A 237 -1.87 7.01 -6.34
N ASP A 238 -0.56 6.79 -6.44
CA ASP A 238 0.39 7.73 -7.05
C ASP A 238 0.36 7.72 -8.60
N GLU A 239 -0.36 6.77 -9.22
CA GLU A 239 -0.65 6.75 -10.66
C GLU A 239 -2.01 7.42 -11.00
N CYS A 240 -2.78 7.84 -9.99
CA CYS A 240 -4.07 8.52 -10.15
C CYS A 240 -3.89 10.06 -10.21
N GLU A 241 -4.97 10.83 -10.38
CA GLU A 241 -4.88 12.30 -10.24
C GLU A 241 -4.50 12.69 -8.80
N ARG A 242 -4.92 11.87 -7.83
CA ARG A 242 -4.67 11.96 -6.39
C ARG A 242 -4.77 10.57 -5.77
N GLY A 243 -3.94 10.25 -4.78
CA GLY A 243 -4.07 9.05 -3.95
C GLY A 243 -5.06 9.24 -2.78
N LYS A 244 -5.21 8.19 -1.96
CA LYS A 244 -6.11 8.19 -0.79
C LYS A 244 -5.59 9.25 0.22
N PRO A 245 -6.45 10.10 0.82
CA PRO A 245 -7.90 9.93 1.01
C PRO A 245 -8.80 10.50 -0.11
N ASP A 246 -8.26 10.98 -1.23
CA ASP A 246 -9.09 11.38 -2.37
C ASP A 246 -9.80 10.15 -2.98
N PRO A 247 -11.07 10.23 -3.42
CA PRO A 247 -11.79 9.08 -4.00
C PRO A 247 -11.27 8.62 -5.37
N CYS A 248 -10.36 9.36 -6.02
CA CYS A 248 -9.86 9.04 -7.36
C CYS A 248 -9.42 7.57 -7.56
N PRO A 249 -8.65 6.90 -6.68
CA PRO A 249 -8.21 5.52 -6.90
C PRO A 249 -9.35 4.52 -6.97
N TYR A 250 -10.34 4.61 -6.06
CA TYR A 250 -11.52 3.74 -6.09
C TYR A 250 -12.43 4.05 -7.29
N LEU A 251 -12.60 5.32 -7.67
CA LEU A 251 -13.34 5.70 -8.88
C LEU A 251 -12.67 5.17 -10.16
N VAL A 252 -11.33 5.18 -10.23
CA VAL A 252 -10.56 4.59 -11.33
C VAL A 252 -10.74 3.07 -11.37
N ALA A 253 -10.67 2.38 -10.23
CA ALA A 253 -10.92 0.94 -10.16
C ALA A 253 -12.33 0.56 -10.66
N MET A 254 -13.35 1.29 -10.20
CA MET A 254 -14.74 1.09 -10.63
C MET A 254 -14.95 1.35 -12.12
N GLU A 255 -14.32 2.39 -12.69
CA GLU A 255 -14.43 2.69 -14.11
C GLU A 255 -13.74 1.63 -14.99
N ARG A 256 -12.53 1.19 -14.62
CA ARG A 256 -11.81 0.12 -15.34
C ARG A 256 -12.55 -1.22 -15.28
N LEU A 257 -13.09 -1.58 -14.11
CA LEU A 257 -13.95 -2.76 -13.96
C LEU A 257 -15.31 -2.60 -14.66
N GLY A 258 -15.72 -1.39 -15.04
CA GLY A 258 -17.04 -1.12 -15.66
C GLY A 258 -18.20 -1.44 -14.72
N VAL A 259 -18.13 -0.95 -13.48
CA VAL A 259 -19.15 -1.15 -12.41
C VAL A 259 -19.57 0.19 -11.79
N ARG A 260 -20.64 0.18 -10.99
CA ARG A 260 -21.15 1.38 -10.31
C ARG A 260 -20.78 1.38 -8.81
N PRO A 261 -20.50 2.53 -8.17
CA PRO A 261 -20.09 2.56 -6.77
C PRO A 261 -21.08 1.89 -5.81
N GLU A 262 -22.39 2.07 -6.04
CA GLU A 262 -23.44 1.51 -5.19
C GLU A 262 -23.61 -0.02 -5.36
N ARG A 263 -22.82 -0.62 -6.26
CA ARG A 263 -22.70 -2.07 -6.50
C ARG A 263 -21.31 -2.59 -6.15
N CYS A 264 -20.52 -1.82 -5.39
CA CYS A 264 -19.18 -2.19 -4.93
C CYS A 264 -19.14 -2.30 -3.40
N VAL A 265 -18.42 -3.29 -2.90
CA VAL A 265 -17.95 -3.35 -1.52
C VAL A 265 -16.45 -3.06 -1.50
N ALA A 266 -15.98 -2.29 -0.53
CA ALA A 266 -14.59 -1.98 -0.32
C ALA A 266 -14.11 -2.47 1.06
N PHE A 267 -12.93 -3.10 1.10
CA PHE A 267 -12.23 -3.49 2.32
C PHE A 267 -10.98 -2.62 2.53
N GLU A 268 -10.82 -2.11 3.75
CA GLU A 268 -9.87 -1.06 4.14
C GLU A 268 -9.47 -1.20 5.61
N ASP A 269 -8.18 -1.13 5.93
CA ASP A 269 -7.61 -1.09 7.28
C ASP A 269 -7.46 0.34 7.83
N SER A 270 -7.46 1.35 6.93
CA SER A 270 -6.94 2.69 7.24
C SER A 270 -8.02 3.78 7.20
N PRO A 271 -8.04 4.76 8.12
CA PRO A 271 -8.93 5.92 8.02
C PRO A 271 -8.72 6.74 6.75
N SER A 272 -7.50 6.74 6.19
CA SER A 272 -7.18 7.43 4.94
C SER A 272 -7.94 6.82 3.77
N GLY A 273 -7.82 5.51 3.60
CA GLY A 273 -8.42 4.80 2.50
C GLY A 273 -9.91 4.51 2.69
N ALA A 274 -10.36 4.23 3.91
CA ALA A 274 -11.79 4.18 4.24
C ALA A 274 -12.52 5.46 3.79
N ARG A 275 -11.94 6.65 4.03
CA ARG A 275 -12.48 7.92 3.51
C ARG A 275 -12.49 7.98 1.98
N SER A 276 -11.46 7.45 1.31
CA SER A 276 -11.40 7.38 -0.16
C SER A 276 -12.51 6.48 -0.74
N ALA A 277 -12.69 5.27 -0.21
CA ALA A 277 -13.72 4.33 -0.63
C ALA A 277 -15.14 4.85 -0.36
N VAL A 278 -15.39 5.42 0.83
CA VAL A 278 -16.66 6.04 1.19
C VAL A 278 -16.97 7.25 0.31
N ALA A 279 -15.98 8.12 0.04
CA ALA A 279 -16.14 9.27 -0.84
C ALA A 279 -16.32 8.89 -2.32
N ALA A 280 -15.82 7.72 -2.75
CA ALA A 280 -16.08 7.16 -4.06
C ALA A 280 -17.50 6.56 -4.17
N GLY A 281 -18.17 6.31 -3.04
CA GLY A 281 -19.53 5.77 -2.97
C GLY A 281 -19.64 4.26 -2.74
N ALA A 282 -18.54 3.58 -2.37
CA ALA A 282 -18.55 2.15 -2.07
C ALA A 282 -19.16 1.84 -0.70
N HIS A 283 -19.80 0.66 -0.57
CA HIS A 283 -20.10 0.10 0.75
C HIS A 283 -18.78 -0.34 1.40
N THR A 284 -18.27 0.43 2.35
CA THR A 284 -16.93 0.22 2.91
C THR A 284 -16.98 -0.50 4.26
N VAL A 285 -16.13 -1.51 4.45
CA VAL A 285 -15.99 -2.34 5.64
C VAL A 285 -14.56 -2.23 6.16
N GLY A 286 -14.40 -1.93 7.45
CA GLY A 286 -13.09 -1.79 8.08
C GLY A 286 -12.47 -3.13 8.49
N ILE A 287 -11.16 -3.28 8.29
CA ILE A 287 -10.34 -4.39 8.79
C ILE A 287 -9.58 -3.92 10.04
N LEU A 288 -9.67 -4.65 11.15
CA LEU A 288 -9.09 -4.25 12.45
C LEU A 288 -7.67 -4.77 12.68
N THR A 289 -6.84 -4.81 11.62
CA THR A 289 -5.42 -5.14 11.69
C THR A 289 -4.60 -3.97 12.23
N SER A 290 -4.73 -2.81 11.60
CA SER A 290 -3.93 -1.62 11.93
C SER A 290 -4.60 -0.66 12.91
N GLN A 291 -5.93 -0.53 12.86
CA GLN A 291 -6.63 0.65 13.41
C GLN A 291 -7.83 0.30 14.30
N GLU A 292 -8.13 1.18 15.25
CA GLU A 292 -9.22 0.96 16.21
C GLU A 292 -10.61 1.02 15.54
N PRO A 293 -11.61 0.27 16.05
CA PRO A 293 -12.98 0.28 15.52
C PRO A 293 -13.58 1.68 15.32
N SER A 294 -13.34 2.60 16.25
CA SER A 294 -13.80 3.99 16.16
C SER A 294 -13.19 4.72 14.97
N ALA A 295 -11.88 4.60 14.74
CA ALA A 295 -11.18 5.33 13.68
C ALA A 295 -11.70 4.98 12.27
N LEU A 296 -12.18 3.75 12.05
CA LEU A 296 -12.76 3.31 10.78
C LEU A 296 -14.26 3.61 10.67
N LEU A 297 -15.02 3.51 11.77
CA LEU A 297 -16.43 3.93 11.80
C LEU A 297 -16.57 5.44 11.59
N ASP A 298 -15.73 6.25 12.24
CA ASP A 298 -15.67 7.71 12.07
C ASP A 298 -15.15 8.13 10.67
N ALA A 299 -14.35 7.28 10.03
CA ALA A 299 -13.99 7.42 8.61
C ALA A 299 -15.15 7.09 7.64
N GLY A 300 -16.24 6.48 8.13
CA GLY A 300 -17.49 6.27 7.40
C GLY A 300 -17.84 4.82 7.05
N CYS A 301 -17.02 3.84 7.48
CA CYS A 301 -17.28 2.41 7.30
C CYS A 301 -18.64 1.99 7.88
N LYS A 302 -19.29 1.01 7.26
CA LYS A 302 -20.63 0.52 7.66
C LYS A 302 -20.58 -0.60 8.69
N ALA A 303 -19.48 -1.35 8.68
CA ALA A 303 -19.14 -2.36 9.67
C ALA A 303 -17.61 -2.41 9.81
N VAL A 304 -17.12 -3.11 10.83
CA VAL A 304 -15.72 -3.47 11.00
C VAL A 304 -15.60 -4.93 11.42
N ILE A 305 -14.54 -5.61 11.01
CA ILE A 305 -14.24 -7.02 11.27
C ILE A 305 -12.76 -7.20 11.62
N GLY A 306 -12.41 -8.16 12.46
CA GLY A 306 -11.02 -8.54 12.72
C GLY A 306 -10.40 -9.28 11.53
N THR A 307 -11.17 -10.19 10.92
CA THR A 307 -10.75 -11.06 9.82
C THR A 307 -11.90 -11.31 8.84
N PHE A 308 -11.58 -11.80 7.63
CA PHE A 308 -12.60 -12.22 6.66
C PHE A 308 -13.35 -13.51 7.09
N GLU A 309 -13.00 -14.14 8.21
CA GLU A 309 -13.76 -15.26 8.78
C GLU A 309 -15.10 -14.82 9.37
N GLU A 310 -15.16 -13.60 9.92
CA GLU A 310 -16.35 -12.97 10.48
C GLU A 310 -17.40 -12.59 9.42
N LEU A 311 -17.02 -12.55 8.13
CA LEU A 311 -17.96 -12.27 7.05
C LEU A 311 -19.00 -13.38 6.89
N GLN A 312 -20.25 -13.04 7.18
CA GLN A 312 -21.41 -13.86 6.84
C GLN A 312 -21.75 -13.67 5.36
N LEU A 313 -21.14 -14.49 4.51
CA LEU A 313 -21.32 -14.50 3.06
C LEU A 313 -22.65 -15.15 2.65
N CYS A 314 -23.75 -14.46 2.95
CA CYS A 314 -25.11 -14.88 2.59
C CYS A 314 -25.33 -14.83 1.06
N GLU A 315 -26.19 -15.71 0.54
CA GLU A 315 -26.54 -15.82 -0.90
C GLU A 315 -27.39 -14.64 -1.43
N THR A 316 -27.43 -13.50 -0.72
CA THR A 316 -28.32 -12.35 -0.98
C THR A 316 -27.89 -11.48 -2.18
N LEU A 317 -27.33 -12.10 -3.21
CA LEU A 317 -27.14 -11.54 -4.55
C LEU A 317 -28.29 -11.90 -5.50
N ALA A 318 -29.19 -12.80 -5.09
CA ALA A 318 -30.44 -13.10 -5.79
C ALA A 318 -31.43 -11.92 -5.70
N GLY A 319 -31.26 -10.93 -6.58
CA GLY A 319 -31.95 -9.63 -6.50
C GLY A 319 -32.49 -9.11 -7.84
N ALA A 320 -33.53 -9.77 -8.37
CA ALA A 320 -34.26 -9.45 -9.62
C ALA A 320 -33.42 -9.43 -10.91
#